data_AF-A0A241W6F4-F1
#
_entry.id   AF-A0A241W6F4-F1
#
_cell.length_a   1.000
_cell.length_b   1.000
_cell.length_c   1.000
_cell.angle_alpha   90.00
_cell.angle_beta   90.00
_cell.angle_gamma   90.00
#
_symmetry.space_group_name_H-M   'P 1'
#
loop_
_entity.id
_entity.type
_entity.pdbx_description
1 polymer ?
#
loop_
_entity_poly.entity_id
_entity_poly.type
_entity_poly.pdbx_seq_one_letter_code
_entity_poly.pdbx_strand_id
1 'polypeptide(L)'
;MKKILLAITALMMGGHAVAATTSSSIPMEIEIAKQCTFSNVSSEIILKEDGSVTTAGYTVTCNTPYSIFADNAKWEGGWYTYISNAENERLWTKFKTIALSDNVEVALHVGPRLSRTGYSAENYLITAQVDLLNSPIMPTTRAGVYTDTYLVDVYY
;
A
#
# COMPACT_ATOMS: atom_id res chain seq x y z
N MET A 1 -89.62 16.70 57.95
CA MET A 1 -88.49 17.47 58.51
C MET A 1 -87.20 16.83 57.98
N LYS A 2 -86.75 17.14 56.76
CA LYS A 2 -85.77 18.19 56.42
C LYS A 2 -84.49 18.10 57.26
N LYS A 3 -83.51 17.32 56.80
CA LYS A 3 -82.07 17.60 56.98
C LYS A 3 -81.32 17.21 55.70
N ILE A 4 -81.24 18.20 54.83
CA ILE A 4 -80.22 18.33 53.78
C ILE A 4 -78.93 18.70 54.51
N LEU A 5 -77.86 17.94 54.33
CA LEU A 5 -76.50 18.43 54.53
C LEU A 5 -75.65 17.99 53.34
N LEU A 6 -75.20 18.99 52.58
CA LEU A 6 -74.16 18.91 51.56
C LEU A 6 -72.81 18.57 52.20
N ALA A 7 -72.03 17.72 51.53
CA ALA A 7 -70.58 17.82 51.53
C ALA A 7 -70.08 17.51 50.11
N ILE A 8 -69.63 18.57 49.44
CA ILE A 8 -68.90 18.52 48.17
C ILE A 8 -67.44 18.29 48.53
N THR A 9 -66.84 17.21 48.04
CA THR A 9 -65.38 17.09 47.93
C THR A 9 -65.05 16.71 46.51
N ALA A 10 -64.71 17.72 45.71
CA ALA A 10 -64.04 17.55 44.44
C ALA A 10 -62.59 17.12 44.72
N LEU A 11 -62.10 16.08 44.04
CA LEU A 11 -60.68 16.03 43.72
C LEU A 11 -60.45 15.29 42.39
N MET A 12 -60.30 16.13 41.38
CA MET A 12 -59.31 16.04 40.31
C MET A 12 -59.25 14.73 39.52
N MET A 13 -59.63 14.87 38.25
CA MET A 13 -59.25 14.02 37.14
C MET A 13 -57.85 13.42 37.33
N GLY A 14 -57.78 12.10 37.52
CA GLY A 14 -56.54 11.36 37.41
C GLY A 14 -56.09 11.41 35.95
N GLY A 15 -55.36 12.46 35.60
CA GLY A 15 -54.80 12.67 34.28
C GLY A 15 -54.01 11.45 33.86
N HIS A 16 -54.54 10.70 32.88
CA HIS A 16 -53.76 9.73 32.15
C HIS A 16 -52.94 10.51 31.12
N ALA A 17 -51.91 11.21 31.60
CA ALA A 17 -50.85 11.73 30.75
C ALA A 17 -49.61 10.87 31.00
N VAL A 18 -49.69 9.60 30.58
CA VAL A 18 -48.45 8.90 30.25
C VAL A 18 -47.99 9.58 28.97
N ALA A 19 -46.86 10.29 29.03
CA ALA A 19 -46.22 10.77 27.82
C ALA A 19 -45.89 9.54 26.96
N ALA A 20 -46.69 9.30 25.92
CA ALA A 20 -46.41 8.27 24.93
C ALA A 20 -45.22 8.78 24.12
N THR A 21 -44.01 8.41 24.54
CA THR A 21 -42.81 8.69 23.76
C THR A 21 -42.93 7.95 22.42
N THR A 22 -43.00 8.72 21.34
CA THR A 22 -42.88 8.21 19.97
C THR A 22 -41.46 8.49 19.50
N SER A 23 -40.74 7.45 19.10
CA SER A 23 -39.44 7.57 18.45
C SER A 23 -39.51 7.01 17.03
N SER A 24 -38.72 7.61 16.15
CA SER A 24 -38.49 7.15 14.77
C SER A 24 -36.99 7.19 14.52
N SER A 25 -36.48 6.23 13.74
CA SER A 25 -35.09 6.21 13.27
C SER A 25 -35.06 6.05 11.76
N ILE A 26 -34.03 6.61 11.12
CA ILE A 26 -33.75 6.45 9.69
C ILE A 26 -32.35 5.83 9.60
N PRO A 27 -32.19 4.65 8.97
CA PRO A 27 -30.87 4.08 8.77
C PRO A 27 -30.09 4.95 7.78
N MET A 28 -28.80 5.17 8.07
CA MET A 28 -27.87 5.88 7.20
C MET A 28 -26.70 4.94 6.90
N GLU A 29 -26.30 4.86 5.64
CA GLU A 29 -25.22 3.98 5.17
C GLU A 29 -24.37 4.70 4.12
N ILE A 30 -23.07 4.37 4.11
CA ILE A 30 -22.13 4.72 3.05
C ILE A 30 -21.22 3.51 2.77
N GLU A 31 -21.01 3.21 1.50
CA GLU A 31 -20.02 2.22 1.06
C GLU A 31 -18.74 2.93 0.61
N ILE A 32 -17.60 2.49 1.13
CA ILE A 32 -16.27 3.00 0.74
C ILE A 32 -15.58 1.92 -0.10
N ALA A 33 -15.31 2.23 -1.37
CA ALA A 33 -14.60 1.31 -2.25
C ALA A 33 -13.15 1.08 -1.79
N LYS A 34 -12.63 -0.12 -2.06
CA LYS A 34 -11.21 -0.42 -1.90
C LYS A 34 -10.35 0.46 -2.82
N GLN A 35 -9.27 1.01 -2.30
CA GLN A 35 -8.38 1.93 -2.99
C GLN A 35 -6.95 1.74 -2.50
N CYS A 36 -6.01 1.75 -3.45
CA CYS A 36 -4.59 1.87 -3.19
C CYS A 36 -3.96 2.91 -4.11
N THR A 37 -2.94 3.61 -3.61
CA THR A 37 -2.18 4.61 -4.37
C THR A 37 -0.68 4.46 -4.14
N PHE A 38 0.08 4.75 -5.19
CA PHE A 38 1.52 4.99 -5.11
C PHE A 38 1.78 6.49 -4.96
N SER A 39 2.72 6.85 -4.10
CA SER A 39 3.23 8.22 -3.97
C SER A 39 4.74 8.18 -3.71
N ASN A 40 5.39 9.34 -3.80
CA ASN A 40 6.84 9.48 -3.62
C ASN A 40 7.67 8.48 -4.46
N VAL A 41 7.16 8.11 -5.65
CA VAL A 41 7.86 7.19 -6.54
C VAL A 41 9.08 7.90 -7.10
N SER A 42 10.25 7.30 -6.93
CA SER A 42 11.49 7.80 -7.51
C SER A 42 11.34 7.86 -9.03
N SER A 43 11.70 9.00 -9.64
CA SER A 43 11.57 9.21 -11.09
C SER A 43 12.49 8.30 -11.91
N GLU A 44 13.62 7.90 -11.33
CA GLU A 44 14.62 7.04 -11.95
C GLU A 44 15.50 6.34 -10.90
N ILE A 45 16.18 5.27 -11.32
CA ILE A 45 17.22 4.57 -10.56
C ILE A 45 18.51 4.63 -11.38
N ILE A 46 19.42 5.55 -11.04
CA ILE A 46 20.69 5.71 -11.76
C ILE A 46 21.74 4.80 -11.15
N LEU A 47 22.10 3.73 -11.86
CA LEU A 47 23.18 2.84 -11.46
C LEU A 47 24.55 3.49 -11.72
N LYS A 48 25.52 3.17 -10.86
CA LYS A 48 26.88 3.69 -10.97
C LYS A 48 27.80 2.64 -11.58
N GLU A 49 28.68 3.08 -12.49
CA GLU A 49 29.63 2.20 -13.18
C GLU A 49 30.61 1.50 -12.23
N ASP A 50 30.90 2.11 -11.07
CA ASP A 50 31.76 1.53 -10.03
C ASP A 50 31.08 0.41 -9.21
N GLY A 51 29.82 0.08 -9.54
CA GLY A 51 29.06 -0.96 -8.84
C GLY A 51 28.64 -0.58 -7.42
N SER A 52 28.82 0.68 -7.01
CA SER A 52 28.37 1.12 -5.69
C SER A 52 26.84 1.18 -5.61
N VAL A 53 26.33 0.92 -4.41
CA VAL A 53 24.88 0.90 -4.15
C VAL A 53 24.26 2.26 -4.46
N THR A 54 23.13 2.21 -5.12
CA THR A 54 22.19 3.34 -5.26
C THR A 54 20.87 2.98 -4.63
N THR A 55 20.18 3.99 -4.11
CA THR A 55 18.89 3.84 -3.44
C THR A 55 17.80 4.59 -4.18
N ALA A 56 16.61 4.00 -4.21
CA ALA A 56 15.37 4.61 -4.66
C ALA A 56 14.23 4.16 -3.73
N GLY A 57 13.02 4.64 -3.97
CA GLY A 57 11.87 4.23 -3.15
C GLY A 57 10.53 4.71 -3.69
N TYR A 58 9.49 4.23 -3.02
CA TYR A 58 8.09 4.58 -3.23
C TYR A 58 7.30 4.36 -1.94
N THR A 59 6.14 4.99 -1.85
CA THR A 59 5.16 4.79 -0.77
C THR A 59 3.90 4.14 -1.34
N VAL A 60 3.35 3.15 -0.63
CA VAL A 60 2.04 2.55 -0.94
C VAL A 60 1.07 2.89 0.19
N THR A 61 -0.11 3.40 -0.15
CA THR A 61 -1.18 3.64 0.82
C THR A 61 -2.44 2.93 0.36
N CYS A 62 -3.02 2.09 1.21
CA CYS A 62 -4.23 1.32 0.91
C CYS A 62 -5.24 1.46 2.05
N ASN A 63 -6.55 1.48 1.73
CA ASN A 63 -7.62 1.45 2.73
C ASN A 63 -8.15 0.03 3.03
N THR A 64 -7.38 -0.99 2.66
CA THR A 64 -7.69 -2.42 2.78
C THR A 64 -6.36 -3.19 2.88
N PRO A 65 -6.33 -4.41 3.45
CA PRO A 65 -5.18 -5.28 3.33
C PRO A 65 -4.82 -5.52 1.87
N TYR A 66 -3.53 -5.66 1.61
CA TYR A 66 -3.00 -5.81 0.26
C TYR A 66 -1.79 -6.73 0.26
N SER A 67 -1.38 -7.18 -0.93
CA SER A 67 -0.11 -7.87 -1.14
C SER A 67 0.70 -7.12 -2.19
N ILE A 68 2.02 -7.03 -1.99
CA ILE A 68 2.96 -6.36 -2.89
C ILE A 68 3.97 -7.35 -3.48
N PHE A 69 4.33 -7.12 -4.74
CA PHE A 69 5.33 -7.90 -5.46
C PHE A 69 6.19 -6.96 -6.30
N ALA A 70 7.49 -7.25 -6.38
CA ALA A 70 8.43 -6.50 -7.20
C ALA A 70 8.94 -7.37 -8.35
N ASP A 71 9.26 -6.74 -9.47
CA ASP A 71 9.87 -7.41 -10.60
C ASP A 71 10.81 -6.44 -11.35
N ASN A 72 11.55 -7.00 -12.30
CA ASN A 72 12.32 -6.27 -13.29
C ASN A 72 11.85 -6.75 -14.67
N ALA A 73 11.68 -5.82 -15.61
CA ALA A 73 11.26 -6.19 -16.96
C ALA A 73 12.27 -7.13 -17.66
N LYS A 74 13.54 -7.09 -17.24
CA LYS A 74 14.62 -7.94 -17.72
C LYS A 74 15.19 -8.82 -16.61
N TRP A 75 15.05 -10.13 -16.79
CA TRP A 75 15.58 -11.15 -15.89
C TRP A 75 15.99 -12.41 -16.65
N GLU A 76 16.81 -13.26 -16.03
CA GLU A 76 17.25 -14.54 -16.57
C GLU A 76 17.44 -15.56 -15.43
N GLY A 77 17.00 -16.80 -15.66
CA GLY A 77 17.32 -17.92 -14.76
C GLY A 77 16.78 -17.80 -13.33
N GLY A 78 15.61 -17.20 -13.14
CA GLY A 78 14.99 -17.01 -11.83
C GLY A 78 15.42 -15.68 -11.22
N TRP A 79 16.53 -15.64 -10.49
CA TRP A 79 16.83 -14.51 -9.59
C TRP A 79 17.73 -13.42 -10.18
N TYR A 80 18.26 -13.60 -11.39
CA TYR A 80 19.22 -12.66 -11.95
C TYR A 80 18.52 -11.61 -12.81
N THR A 81 18.75 -10.34 -12.47
CA THR A 81 18.26 -9.18 -13.23
C THR A 81 19.42 -8.58 -14.01
N TYR A 82 19.12 -7.91 -15.12
CA TYR A 82 20.14 -7.24 -15.90
C TYR A 82 19.59 -5.99 -16.57
N ILE A 83 20.48 -5.04 -16.81
CA ILE A 83 20.25 -3.94 -17.74
C ILE A 83 20.86 -4.30 -19.09
N SER A 84 20.27 -3.81 -20.18
CA SER A 84 20.83 -4.01 -21.52
C SER A 84 20.79 -2.77 -22.39
N ASN A 85 21.74 -2.66 -23.31
CA ASN A 85 21.75 -1.61 -24.33
C ASN A 85 20.93 -2.02 -25.58
N ALA A 86 20.96 -1.16 -26.60
CA ALA A 86 20.24 -1.36 -27.87
C ALA A 86 20.76 -2.57 -28.67
N GLU A 87 22.01 -2.96 -28.47
CA GLU A 87 22.65 -4.13 -29.10
C GLU A 87 22.43 -5.43 -28.32
N ASN A 88 21.64 -5.40 -27.23
CA ASN A 88 21.39 -6.52 -26.30
C ASN A 88 22.63 -6.98 -25.50
N GLU A 89 23.68 -6.16 -25.40
CA GLU A 89 24.76 -6.38 -24.44
C GLU A 89 24.22 -6.16 -23.03
N ARG A 90 24.59 -7.04 -22.10
CA ARG A 90 24.00 -7.11 -20.76
C ARG A 90 25.00 -6.76 -19.69
N LEU A 91 24.54 -6.06 -18.67
CA LEU A 91 25.22 -5.94 -17.39
C LEU A 91 24.31 -6.48 -16.29
N TRP A 92 24.78 -7.50 -15.58
CA TRP A 92 24.08 -8.09 -14.44
C TRP A 92 23.89 -7.06 -13.33
N THR A 93 22.76 -7.14 -12.65
CA THR A 93 22.40 -6.23 -11.56
C THR A 93 21.97 -7.00 -10.33
N LYS A 94 22.11 -6.34 -9.17
CA LYS A 94 21.56 -6.78 -7.89
C LYS A 94 20.52 -5.77 -7.47
N PHE A 95 19.28 -6.21 -7.37
CA PHE A 95 18.16 -5.43 -6.85
C PHE A 95 17.66 -6.07 -5.56
N LYS A 96 17.24 -5.22 -4.64
CA LYS A 96 16.57 -5.64 -3.41
C LYS A 96 15.60 -4.55 -2.99
N THR A 97 14.42 -4.95 -2.55
CA THR A 97 13.40 -4.04 -2.05
C THR A 97 13.00 -4.46 -0.65
N ILE A 98 12.99 -3.54 0.29
CA ILE A 98 12.55 -3.78 1.67
C ILE A 98 11.43 -2.81 2.04
N ALA A 99 10.50 -3.28 2.85
CA ALA A 99 9.62 -2.35 3.56
C ALA A 99 10.35 -1.76 4.76
N LEU A 100 10.29 -0.45 4.92
CA LEU A 100 10.99 0.25 6.00
C LEU A 100 10.33 0.09 7.36
N SER A 101 9.07 -0.36 7.40
CA SER A 101 8.32 -0.56 8.65
C SER A 101 8.85 -1.74 9.47
N ASP A 102 9.24 -2.83 8.81
CA ASP A 102 9.64 -4.08 9.45
C ASP A 102 10.91 -4.72 8.87
N ASN A 103 11.55 -4.07 7.89
CA ASN A 103 12.72 -4.56 7.17
C ASN A 103 12.50 -5.91 6.45
N VAL A 104 11.24 -6.28 6.19
CA VAL A 104 10.93 -7.49 5.43
C VAL A 104 11.13 -7.23 3.94
N GLU A 105 11.79 -8.18 3.28
CA GLU A 105 12.08 -8.13 1.85
C GLU A 105 10.81 -8.38 1.03
N VAL A 106 10.61 -7.56 0.00
CA VAL A 106 9.63 -7.81 -1.05
C VAL A 106 10.27 -8.76 -2.03
N ALA A 107 9.64 -9.92 -2.27
CA ALA A 107 10.13 -10.86 -3.26
C ALA A 107 10.25 -10.18 -4.63
N LEU A 108 11.38 -10.42 -5.29
CA LEU A 108 11.70 -9.91 -6.61
C LEU A 108 11.64 -11.06 -7.62
N HIS A 109 10.86 -10.89 -8.69
CA HIS A 109 10.68 -11.82 -9.82
C HIS A 109 10.06 -13.19 -9.50
N VAL A 110 10.51 -13.84 -8.42
CA VAL A 110 9.99 -15.14 -7.98
C VAL A 110 9.91 -15.17 -6.45
N GLY A 111 8.85 -15.79 -5.93
CA GLY A 111 8.61 -15.91 -4.50
C GLY A 111 7.20 -15.46 -4.09
N PRO A 112 6.85 -15.60 -2.80
CA PRO A 112 5.55 -15.19 -2.30
C PRO A 112 5.44 -13.66 -2.28
N ARG A 113 4.25 -13.16 -2.58
CA ARG A 113 3.92 -11.74 -2.42
C ARG A 113 3.95 -11.40 -0.93
N LEU A 114 4.42 -10.19 -0.62
CA LEU A 114 4.48 -9.71 0.75
C LEU A 114 3.12 -9.15 1.18
N SER A 115 2.48 -9.79 2.15
CA SER A 115 1.18 -9.36 2.68
C SER A 115 1.33 -8.21 3.68
N ARG A 116 0.40 -7.25 3.58
CA ARG A 116 0.36 -6.02 4.36
C ARG A 116 -1.03 -5.78 4.91
N THR A 117 -1.10 -5.31 6.14
CA THR A 117 -2.37 -5.00 6.81
C THR A 117 -3.13 -3.87 6.11
N GLY A 118 -2.41 -2.96 5.45
CA GLY A 118 -2.99 -1.75 4.87
C GLY A 118 -3.38 -0.73 5.93
N TYR A 119 -4.37 0.11 5.59
CA TYR A 119 -4.92 1.20 6.42
C TYR A 119 -3.90 2.25 6.86
N SER A 120 -2.70 2.23 6.30
CA SER A 120 -1.62 3.16 6.58
C SER A 120 -0.72 3.31 5.35
N ALA A 121 0.12 4.34 5.38
CA ALA A 121 1.16 4.54 4.36
C ALA A 121 2.39 3.70 4.73
N GLU A 122 2.87 2.90 3.78
CA GLU A 122 4.07 2.09 3.93
C GLU A 122 5.14 2.52 2.93
N ASN A 123 6.36 2.71 3.43
CA ASN A 123 7.50 3.14 2.62
C ASN A 123 8.38 1.95 2.26
N TYR A 124 8.81 1.92 1.01
CA TYR A 124 9.66 0.88 0.45
C TYR A 124 10.96 1.49 -0.05
N LEU A 125 12.08 0.86 0.32
CA LEU A 125 13.42 1.22 -0.13
C LEU A 125 13.89 0.18 -1.13
N ILE A 126 14.29 0.65 -2.30
CA ILE A 126 14.96 -0.13 -3.33
C ILE A 126 16.45 0.14 -3.20
N THR A 127 17.26 -0.90 -3.14
CA THR A 127 18.70 -0.86 -3.32
C THR A 127 19.05 -1.54 -4.63
N ALA A 128 19.85 -0.87 -5.46
CA ALA A 128 20.25 -1.37 -6.76
C ALA A 128 21.73 -1.10 -7.03
N GLN A 129 22.40 -2.03 -7.71
CA GLN A 129 23.78 -1.88 -8.15
C GLN A 129 24.09 -2.75 -9.37
N VAL A 130 25.13 -2.39 -10.12
CA VAL A 130 25.74 -3.27 -11.11
C VAL A 130 26.50 -4.39 -10.38
N ASP A 131 26.34 -5.62 -10.83
CA ASP A 131 27.07 -6.76 -10.30
C ASP A 131 28.41 -6.94 -11.01
N LEU A 132 29.40 -6.13 -10.61
CA LEU A 132 30.74 -6.15 -11.21
C LEU A 132 31.48 -7.50 -11.09
N LEU A 133 31.02 -8.40 -10.22
CA LEU A 133 31.57 -9.76 -10.14
C LEU A 133 31.17 -10.60 -11.36
N ASN A 134 29.92 -10.46 -11.82
CA ASN A 134 29.37 -11.23 -12.94
C ASN A 134 29.40 -10.44 -14.26
N SER A 135 29.45 -9.10 -14.21
CA SER A 135 29.55 -8.18 -15.36
C SER A 135 30.55 -7.06 -15.08
N PRO A 136 31.87 -7.35 -15.12
CA PRO A 136 32.88 -6.30 -14.98
C PRO A 136 32.79 -5.28 -16.12
N ILE A 137 32.81 -3.99 -15.78
CA ILE A 137 32.90 -2.90 -16.75
C ILE A 137 34.39 -2.63 -17.01
N MET A 138 34.80 -2.73 -18.27
CA MET A 138 36.18 -2.58 -18.73
C MET A 138 36.25 -1.60 -19.91
N PRO A 139 37.44 -1.13 -20.35
CA PRO A 139 37.56 -0.27 -21.53
C PRO A 139 36.99 -0.86 -22.83
N THR A 140 36.79 -2.18 -22.88
CA THR A 140 36.18 -2.89 -24.01
C THR A 140 34.66 -3.07 -23.87
N THR A 141 34.07 -2.76 -22.71
CA THR A 141 32.61 -2.75 -22.54
C THR A 141 32.03 -1.71 -23.47
N ARG A 142 31.01 -2.08 -24.23
CA ARG A 142 30.45 -1.16 -25.22
C ARG A 142 29.86 0.06 -24.53
N ALA A 143 30.26 1.24 -25.00
CA ALA A 143 29.67 2.50 -24.57
C ALA A 143 28.20 2.59 -25.03
N GLY A 144 27.33 3.10 -24.17
CA GLY A 144 25.91 3.25 -24.45
C GLY A 144 25.08 3.30 -23.18
N VAL A 145 23.78 3.57 -23.33
CA VAL A 145 22.85 3.54 -22.21
C VAL A 145 22.32 2.12 -22.04
N TYR A 146 22.59 1.53 -20.90
CA TYR A 146 22.02 0.25 -20.49
C TYR A 146 20.79 0.53 -19.64
N THR A 147 19.64 -0.03 -20.02
CA THR A 147 18.37 0.27 -19.36
C THR A 147 17.65 -1.01 -18.96
N ASP A 148 16.81 -0.88 -17.94
CA ASP A 148 15.77 -1.81 -17.56
C ASP A 148 14.64 -1.01 -16.89
N THR A 149 13.52 -1.67 -16.59
CA THR A 149 12.40 -1.08 -15.86
C THR A 149 12.12 -1.90 -14.62
N TYR A 150 12.23 -1.28 -13.45
CA TYR A 150 11.74 -1.84 -12.20
C TYR A 150 10.22 -1.75 -12.16
N LEU A 151 9.57 -2.85 -11.82
CA LEU A 151 8.12 -3.01 -11.81
C LEU A 151 7.64 -3.32 -10.39
N VAL A 152 6.45 -2.85 -10.06
CA VAL A 152 5.85 -3.11 -8.76
C VAL A 152 4.34 -3.22 -8.90
N ASP A 153 3.80 -4.29 -8.34
CA ASP A 153 2.37 -4.59 -8.38
C ASP A 153 1.81 -4.67 -6.96
N VAL A 154 0.61 -4.11 -6.78
CA VAL A 154 -0.16 -4.16 -5.54
C VAL A 154 -1.52 -4.78 -5.82
N TYR A 155 -1.89 -5.79 -5.02
CA TYR A 155 -3.10 -6.60 -5.16
C TYR A 155 -3.98 -6.47 -3.92
N TYR A 156 -5.27 -6.14 -4.07
CA TYR A 156 -6.18 -5.82 -2.96
C TYR A 156 -7.66 -6.06 -3.30
#